data_AF-A0A498EZA8-F1
#
_entry.id   AF-A0A498EZA8-F1
#
_cell.length_a   1.000
_cell.length_b   1.000
_cell.length_c   1.000
_cell.angle_alpha   90.00
_cell.angle_beta   90.00
_cell.angle_gamma   90.00
#
_symmetry.space_group_name_H-M   'P 1'
#
loop_
_entity.id
_entity.type
_entity.pdbx_description
1 polymer ?
#
loop_
_entity_poly.entity_id
_entity_poly.type
_entity_poly.pdbx_seq_one_letter_code
_entity_poly.pdbx_strand_id
1 'polypeptide(L)'
;MLDYLELEGDLTGEEKLVRDEARRFVEEQVKPDIGDHFEQGTFPMDLIPKMGELGFYAPNLDGYGLPGLGERAYGLLMQELEAGDSGLRSMASVQGSLVIYPIHAFGSE
;
A
#
# COMPACT_ATOMS: atom_id res chain seq x y z
N MET A 1 -14.10 7.32 -3.32
CA MET A 1 -14.88 6.07 -3.46
C MET A 1 -16.32 6.37 -3.06
N LEU A 2 -17.30 5.63 -3.57
CA LEU A 2 -18.68 5.75 -3.10
C LEU A 2 -18.74 5.22 -1.65
N ASP A 3 -19.07 6.08 -0.69
CA ASP A 3 -19.24 5.71 0.71
C ASP A 3 -20.72 5.82 1.11
N TYR A 4 -21.54 4.90 0.61
CA TYR A 4 -23.00 4.94 0.76
C TYR A 4 -23.45 4.74 2.22
N LEU A 5 -22.64 4.06 3.03
CA LEU A 5 -22.95 3.73 4.42
C LEU A 5 -22.17 4.59 5.43
N GLU A 6 -21.51 5.66 4.97
CA GLU A 6 -20.72 6.58 5.80
C GLU A 6 -19.62 5.89 6.63
N LEU A 7 -19.02 4.82 6.10
CA LEU A 7 -17.97 4.05 6.77
C LEU A 7 -16.69 4.89 7.01
N GLU A 8 -16.46 5.92 6.20
CA GLU A 8 -15.34 6.84 6.42
C GLU A 8 -15.49 7.68 7.70
N GLY A 9 -16.71 7.78 8.24
CA GLY A 9 -16.99 8.41 9.54
C GLY A 9 -16.30 7.72 10.71
N ASP A 10 -16.12 6.40 10.62
CA ASP A 10 -15.53 5.54 11.67
C ASP A 10 -14.01 5.44 11.62
N LEU A 11 -13.38 6.06 10.62
CA LEU A 11 -11.93 6.05 10.46
C LEU A 11 -11.26 7.05 11.39
N THR A 12 -10.14 6.63 11.97
CA THR A 12 -9.25 7.50 12.75
C THR A 12 -8.56 8.51 11.84
N GLY A 13 -7.97 9.55 12.44
CA GLY A 13 -7.17 10.52 11.68
C GLY A 13 -5.97 9.88 10.98
N GLU A 14 -5.33 8.90 11.63
CA GLU A 14 -4.20 8.15 11.08
C GLU A 14 -4.62 7.29 9.87
N GLU A 15 -5.74 6.59 9.97
CA GLU A 15 -6.26 5.77 8.86
C GLU A 15 -6.67 6.61 7.66
N LYS A 16 -7.28 7.79 7.90
CA LYS A 16 -7.59 8.75 6.84
C LYS A 16 -6.33 9.26 6.17
N LEU A 17 -5.30 9.58 6.96
CA LEU A 17 -4.02 10.05 6.44
C LEU A 17 -3.36 8.99 5.53
N VAL A 18 -3.29 7.73 5.98
CA VAL A 18 -2.72 6.64 5.19
C VAL A 18 -3.46 6.45 3.88
N ARG A 19 -4.81 6.42 3.93
CA ARG A 19 -5.65 6.34 2.74
C ARG A 19 -5.40 7.52 1.79
N ASP A 20 -5.37 8.74 2.31
CA ASP A 20 -5.27 9.94 1.48
C ASP A 20 -3.88 10.09 0.84
N GLU A 21 -2.81 9.69 1.53
CA GLU A 21 -1.45 9.63 0.96
C GLU A 21 -1.33 8.52 -0.10
N ALA A 22 -1.88 7.33 0.17
CA ALA A 22 -1.93 6.25 -0.81
C ALA A 22 -2.69 6.65 -2.08
N ARG A 23 -3.85 7.29 -1.91
CA ARG A 23 -4.65 7.83 -3.02
C ARG A 23 -3.87 8.85 -3.82
N ARG A 24 -3.21 9.80 -3.16
CA ARG A 24 -2.39 10.82 -3.84
C ARG A 24 -1.27 10.17 -4.65
N PHE A 25 -0.54 9.23 -4.06
CA PHE A 25 0.49 8.46 -4.76
C PHE A 25 -0.06 7.77 -6.01
N VAL A 26 -1.22 7.14 -5.91
CA VAL A 26 -1.86 6.47 -7.05
C VAL A 26 -2.28 7.45 -8.15
N GLU A 27 -2.93 8.55 -7.81
CA GLU A 27 -3.36 9.55 -8.80
C GLU A 27 -2.17 10.23 -9.49
N GLU A 28 -1.12 10.56 -8.73
CA GLU A 28 -0.01 11.38 -9.24
C GLU A 28 1.12 10.57 -9.87
N GLN A 29 1.37 9.34 -9.41
CA GLN A 29 2.56 8.57 -9.79
C GLN A 29 2.25 7.24 -10.46
N VAL A 30 1.04 6.68 -10.30
CA VAL A 30 0.69 5.38 -10.88
C VAL A 30 -0.16 5.57 -12.14
N LYS A 31 -1.28 6.29 -12.04
CA LYS A 31 -2.22 6.45 -13.13
C LYS A 31 -1.67 7.06 -14.44
N PRO A 32 -0.64 7.92 -14.44
CA PRO A 32 -0.15 8.52 -15.67
C PRO A 32 0.30 7.51 -16.75
N ASP A 33 0.89 6.38 -16.36
CA ASP A 33 1.51 5.42 -17.30
C ASP A 33 1.19 3.94 -17.02
N ILE A 34 0.44 3.61 -15.96
CA ILE A 34 0.10 2.21 -15.64
C ILE A 34 -0.62 1.46 -16.78
N GLY A 35 -1.41 2.18 -17.58
CA GLY A 35 -2.07 1.60 -18.77
C GLY A 35 -1.08 1.12 -19.83
N ASP A 36 0.02 1.85 -20.03
CA ASP A 36 1.08 1.46 -20.97
C ASP A 36 1.84 0.23 -20.44
N HIS A 37 2.11 0.20 -19.13
CA HIS A 37 2.72 -0.96 -18.47
C HIS A 37 1.87 -2.22 -18.61
N PHE A 38 0.55 -2.09 -18.44
CA PHE A 38 -0.39 -3.19 -18.62
C PHE A 38 -0.34 -3.73 -20.06
N GLU A 39 -0.47 -2.87 -21.07
CA GLU A 39 -0.46 -3.28 -22.49
C GLU A 39 0.87 -3.93 -22.89
N GLN A 40 1.99 -3.45 -22.34
CA GLN A 40 3.33 -3.97 -22.64
C GLN A 40 3.71 -5.19 -21.78
N GLY A 41 2.91 -5.55 -20.78
CA GLY A 41 3.23 -6.62 -19.84
C GLY A 41 4.49 -6.34 -19.00
N THR A 42 4.70 -5.08 -18.62
CA THR A 42 5.84 -4.63 -17.81
C THR A 42 5.37 -4.10 -16.46
N PHE A 43 6.31 -3.87 -15.53
CA PHE A 43 6.03 -3.29 -14.22
C PHE A 43 6.79 -1.97 -14.04
N PRO A 44 6.18 -0.93 -13.44
CA PRO A 44 6.83 0.35 -13.16
C PRO A 44 7.86 0.19 -12.02
N MET A 45 9.06 -0.25 -12.37
CA MET A 45 10.12 -0.61 -11.41
C MET A 45 10.59 0.56 -10.53
N ASP A 46 10.44 1.80 -10.98
CA ASP A 46 10.79 3.00 -10.23
C ASP A 46 9.83 3.30 -9.07
N LEU A 47 8.61 2.75 -9.10
CA LEU A 47 7.63 2.90 -8.02
C LEU A 47 7.97 2.02 -6.79
N ILE A 48 8.75 0.96 -6.97
CA ILE A 48 9.17 0.07 -5.87
C ILE A 48 9.91 0.84 -4.76
N PRO A 49 11.03 1.54 -5.03
CA PRO A 49 11.72 2.29 -3.98
C PRO A 49 10.84 3.41 -3.39
N LYS A 50 10.02 4.09 -4.21
CA LYS A 50 9.10 5.14 -3.74
C LYS A 50 8.08 4.61 -2.73
N MET A 51 7.48 3.45 -3.00
CA MET A 51 6.59 2.78 -2.06
C MET A 51 7.30 2.39 -0.75
N GLY A 52 8.57 2.00 -0.83
CA GLY A 52 9.41 1.75 0.34
C GLY A 52 9.63 3.01 1.19
N GLU A 53 9.97 4.13 0.56
CA GLU A 53 10.15 5.43 1.23
C GLU A 53 8.87 5.95 1.91
N LEU A 54 7.71 5.64 1.32
CA LEU A 54 6.41 5.98 1.87
C LEU A 54 5.91 5.01 2.96
N GLY A 55 6.66 3.94 3.25
CA GLY A 55 6.28 2.95 4.27
C GLY A 55 5.12 2.04 3.86
N PHE A 56 4.95 1.76 2.57
CA PHE A 56 3.81 0.97 2.07
C PHE A 56 3.99 -0.55 2.21
N TYR A 57 5.15 -1.01 2.70
CA TYR A 57 5.44 -2.43 2.90
C TYR A 57 5.32 -2.81 4.38
N ALA A 58 4.40 -3.75 4.67
CA ALA A 58 4.08 -4.18 6.02
C ALA A 58 3.84 -3.01 7.01
N PRO A 59 3.00 -2.02 6.66
CA PRO A 59 2.78 -0.85 7.52
C PRO A 59 2.20 -1.22 8.90
N ASN A 60 1.54 -2.38 8.99
CA ASN A 60 0.92 -2.91 10.21
C ASN A 60 1.89 -3.57 11.19
N LEU A 61 3.17 -3.70 10.85
CA LEU A 61 4.18 -4.29 11.72
C LEU A 61 5.02 -3.20 12.40
N ASP A 62 5.53 -3.48 13.59
CA ASP A 62 6.36 -2.58 14.38
C ASP A 62 7.81 -3.11 14.50
N GLY A 63 8.75 -2.21 14.79
CA GLY A 63 10.19 -2.48 14.85
C GLY A 63 10.87 -2.43 13.48
N TYR A 64 12.20 -2.52 13.46
CA TYR A 64 13.00 -2.55 12.22
C TYR A 64 12.79 -1.36 11.25
N GLY A 65 12.29 -0.23 11.76
CA GLY A 65 11.94 0.95 10.96
C GLY A 65 10.56 0.86 10.28
N LEU A 66 9.73 -0.13 10.64
CA LEU A 66 8.37 -0.27 10.14
C LEU A 66 7.39 0.65 10.90
N PRO A 67 6.28 1.08 10.27
CA PRO A 67 5.39 2.12 10.81
C PRO A 67 4.60 1.77 12.07
N GLY A 68 4.34 0.50 12.37
CA GLY A 68 3.55 0.08 13.54
C GLY A 68 2.07 0.49 13.51
N LEU A 69 1.48 0.62 12.31
CA LEU A 69 0.09 1.04 12.11
C LEU A 69 -0.91 -0.10 12.38
N GLY A 70 -2.20 0.19 12.32
CA GLY A 70 -3.26 -0.82 12.45
C GLY A 70 -3.56 -1.59 11.16
N GLU A 71 -4.12 -2.79 11.28
CA GLU A 71 -4.59 -3.61 10.15
C GLU A 71 -5.61 -2.89 9.26
N ARG A 72 -6.47 -2.03 9.85
CA ARG A 72 -7.42 -1.23 9.08
C ARG A 72 -6.72 -0.20 8.19
N ALA A 73 -5.63 0.41 8.67
CA ALA A 73 -4.80 1.31 7.87
C ALA A 73 -4.09 0.56 6.73
N TYR A 74 -3.57 -0.65 7.00
CA TYR A 74 -3.01 -1.52 5.96
C TYR A 74 -4.05 -1.88 4.89
N GLY A 75 -5.26 -2.27 5.29
CA GLY A 75 -6.35 -2.56 4.37
C GLY A 75 -6.73 -1.36 3.48
N LEU A 76 -6.81 -0.16 4.07
CA LEU A 76 -7.07 1.08 3.34
C LEU A 76 -5.96 1.40 2.33
N LEU A 77 -4.69 1.24 2.72
CA LEU A 77 -3.57 1.39 1.80
C LEU A 77 -3.71 0.41 0.61
N MET A 78 -3.95 -0.88 0.88
CA MET A 78 -4.12 -1.88 -0.17
C MET A 78 -5.30 -1.55 -1.10
N GLN A 79 -6.41 -1.05 -0.54
CA GLN A 79 -7.57 -0.63 -1.32
C GLN A 79 -7.23 0.50 -2.30
N GLU A 80 -6.48 1.51 -1.88
CA GLU A 80 -6.11 2.62 -2.76
C GLU A 80 -5.08 2.16 -3.81
N LEU A 81 -4.10 1.32 -3.46
CA LEU A 81 -3.18 0.74 -4.45
C LEU A 81 -3.93 -0.08 -5.51
N GLU A 82 -4.94 -0.86 -5.11
CA GLU A 82 -5.79 -1.63 -6.03
C GLU A 82 -6.62 -0.72 -6.94
N ALA A 83 -7.06 0.45 -6.44
CA ALA A 83 -7.74 1.45 -7.26
C ALA A 83 -6.84 2.05 -8.36
N GLY A 84 -5.52 1.92 -8.21
CA GLY A 84 -4.53 2.17 -9.25
C GLY A 84 -4.38 0.98 -10.19
N ASP A 85 -3.88 -0.14 -9.67
CA ASP A 85 -3.72 -1.40 -10.40
C ASP A 85 -3.48 -2.60 -9.44
N SER A 86 -4.06 -3.75 -9.78
CA SER A 86 -3.91 -4.98 -8.99
C SER A 86 -2.47 -5.50 -8.93
N GLY A 87 -1.65 -5.25 -9.94
CA GLY A 87 -0.22 -5.59 -9.96
C GLY A 87 0.56 -4.79 -8.92
N LEU A 88 0.27 -3.51 -8.77
CA LEU A 88 0.88 -2.65 -7.75
C LEU A 88 0.56 -3.13 -6.33
N ARG A 89 -0.72 -3.38 -6.04
CA ARG A 89 -1.15 -3.94 -4.75
C ARG A 89 -0.57 -5.34 -4.51
N SER A 90 -0.41 -6.16 -5.55
CA SER A 90 0.23 -7.49 -5.45
C SER A 90 1.69 -7.38 -5.03
N MET A 91 2.42 -6.45 -5.63
CA MET A 91 3.82 -6.19 -5.27
C MET A 91 3.93 -5.82 -3.78
N ALA A 92 3.13 -4.86 -3.31
CA ALA A 92 3.14 -4.44 -1.91
C ALA A 92 2.70 -5.54 -0.93
N SER A 93 1.69 -6.32 -1.29
CA SER A 93 1.19 -7.44 -0.49
C SER A 93 2.21 -8.58 -0.37
N VAL A 94 2.89 -8.95 -1.47
CA VAL A 94 3.94 -9.96 -1.43
C VAL A 94 5.10 -9.47 -0.57
N GLN A 95 5.58 -8.26 -0.79
CA GLN A 95 6.69 -7.70 -0.03
C GLN A 95 6.34 -7.59 1.47
N GLY A 96 5.14 -7.12 1.81
CA GLY A 96 4.70 -6.96 3.18
C GLY A 96 4.33 -8.28 3.85
N SER A 97 3.24 -8.90 3.40
CA SER A 97 2.62 -10.04 4.09
C SER A 97 3.27 -11.40 3.79
N LEU A 98 4.01 -11.54 2.68
CA LEU A 98 4.59 -12.83 2.27
C LEU A 98 6.12 -12.88 2.36
N VAL A 99 6.78 -11.74 2.57
CA VAL A 99 8.24 -11.67 2.72
C VAL A 99 8.61 -11.05 4.06
N ILE A 100 8.24 -9.79 4.32
CA ILE A 100 8.58 -9.12 5.58
C ILE A 100 7.93 -9.82 6.76
N TYR A 101 6.63 -10.11 6.70
CA TYR A 101 5.89 -10.75 7.79
C TYR A 101 6.50 -12.10 8.25
N PRO A 102 6.77 -13.09 7.38
CA PRO A 102 7.36 -14.34 7.85
C PRO A 102 8.77 -14.17 8.42
N ILE A 103 9.57 -13.21 7.91
CA ILE A 103 10.87 -12.87 8.50
C ILE A 103 10.67 -12.24 9.88
N HIS A 104 9.75 -11.28 10.01
CA HIS A 104 9.44 -10.61 11.28
C HIS A 104 8.92 -11.59 12.35
N ALA A 105 8.04 -12.51 11.97
CA ALA A 105 7.38 -13.42 12.90
C ALA A 105 8.21 -14.67 13.24
N PHE A 106 9.05 -15.14 12.30
CA PHE A 106 9.72 -16.45 12.42
C PHE A 106 11.23 -16.41 12.16
N GLY A 107 11.78 -15.24 11.83
CA GLY A 107 13.21 -15.04 11.65
C GLY A 107 13.98 -15.09 12.97
N SER A 108 15.30 -15.29 12.87
CA SER A 108 16.22 -15.08 13.99
C SER A 108 16.65 -13.62 14.06
N GLU A 109 17.06 -13.19 15.27
CA GLU A 109 17.83 -11.96 15.46
C GLU A 109 19.25 -12.07 14.89
#